data_AF-L8P6J2-F1
#
_entry.id   AF-L8P6J2-F1
#
_cell.length_a   1.000
_cell.length_b   1.000
_cell.length_c   1.000
_cell.angle_alpha   90.00
_cell.angle_beta   90.00
_cell.angle_gamma   90.00
#
_symmetry.space_group_name_H-M   'P 1'
#
loop_
_entity.id
_entity.type
_entity.pdbx_description
1 polymer ?
#
loop_
_entity_poly.entity_id
_entity_poly.type
_entity_poly.pdbx_seq_one_letter_code
_entity_poly.pdbx_strand_id
1 'polypeptide(L)'
;MGGPGDPPEGTPEGGPGGAEDEYRSVVFDESFVRAARLQEFSAQERIADHAPAVRRRPPLRRGLSRQALVLVFLIAVAFGTAIYMGVRHPYQTPATSGPPAEPLRMTVIPLAPQGKVPGATDTEHLYANSPAAQFRIGAEGVPLPAARRTAHFSDSQVTNALSIAKDYIVRSALYPEVLTGDQTRPVRVLLDPEQLDQFDQSFAHPAADGRHAPTGWLVRFDPSQAELADRKIRVQGTLQAAETDSSTLEVTADHTFVYALRATGGEKGTEASLFTVRRELHFRFDREDLRLHQAQLVVSYVQAGPLSCADDSTNRLHPLLAGQTAKEGGPAGTDPYATGGATALCGSLAVGSQPKV
;
A
#
# COMPACT_ATOMS: atom_id res chain seq x y z
N MET A 1 -8.48 -17.81 52.99
CA MET A 1 -8.65 -17.06 54.26
C MET A 1 -9.96 -16.29 54.19
N GLY A 2 -10.93 -16.64 55.05
CA GLY A 2 -12.11 -15.84 55.40
C GLY A 2 -13.34 -15.93 54.50
N GLY A 3 -14.17 -16.97 54.66
CA GLY A 3 -15.54 -17.01 54.11
C GLY A 3 -16.56 -16.25 54.98
N PRO A 4 -17.73 -15.83 54.45
CA PRO A 4 -18.76 -15.17 55.24
C PRO A 4 -19.53 -16.20 56.09
N GLY A 5 -19.52 -16.00 57.41
CA GLY A 5 -20.18 -16.86 58.39
C GLY A 5 -21.69 -16.62 58.48
N ASP A 6 -22.41 -17.70 58.74
CA ASP A 6 -23.83 -17.73 59.07
C ASP A 6 -24.15 -16.96 60.37
N PRO A 7 -25.38 -16.42 60.50
CA PRO A 7 -25.77 -15.59 61.64
C PRO A 7 -26.04 -16.42 62.91
N PRO A 8 -25.83 -15.84 64.11
CA PRO A 8 -25.96 -16.58 65.36
C PRO A 8 -27.42 -16.79 65.78
N GLU A 9 -27.78 -18.05 66.06
CA GLU A 9 -28.94 -18.42 66.87
C GLU A 9 -28.56 -18.39 68.36
N GLY A 10 -29.38 -17.74 69.18
CA GLY A 10 -29.26 -17.83 70.64
C GLY A 10 -29.82 -16.62 71.37
N THR A 11 -31.03 -16.74 71.90
CA THR A 11 -31.58 -15.89 72.97
C THR A 11 -30.88 -16.21 74.31
N PRO A 12 -30.45 -15.22 75.11
CA PRO A 12 -29.88 -15.50 76.43
C PRO A 12 -30.96 -15.85 77.45
N GLU A 13 -30.83 -17.01 78.10
CA GLU A 13 -31.55 -17.34 79.33
C GLU A 13 -31.02 -16.48 80.49
N GLY A 14 -31.91 -15.82 81.22
CA GLY A 14 -31.59 -14.99 82.37
C GLY A 14 -31.21 -15.81 83.61
N GLY A 15 -30.08 -15.47 84.22
CA GLY A 15 -29.73 -15.83 85.60
C GLY A 15 -29.84 -14.61 86.52
N PRO A 16 -30.19 -14.77 87.82
CA PRO A 16 -30.59 -13.66 88.67
C PRO A 16 -29.37 -12.97 89.29
N GLY A 17 -29.20 -11.67 89.04
CA GLY A 17 -28.24 -10.87 89.81
C GLY A 17 -27.88 -9.55 89.13
N GLY A 18 -28.14 -8.44 89.85
CA GLY A 18 -27.50 -7.15 89.57
C GLY A 18 -28.20 -6.30 88.52
N ALA A 19 -29.29 -5.64 88.92
CA ALA A 19 -29.78 -4.45 88.23
C ALA A 19 -28.69 -3.38 88.28
N GLU A 20 -28.04 -3.10 87.15
CA GLU A 20 -27.59 -1.75 86.73
C GLU A 20 -26.77 -1.71 85.42
N ASP A 21 -26.42 -2.84 84.77
CA ASP A 21 -25.54 -2.84 83.58
C ASP A 21 -26.13 -3.48 82.29
N GLU A 22 -27.46 -3.45 82.09
CA GLU A 22 -28.10 -4.12 80.94
C GLU A 22 -27.97 -3.38 79.59
N TYR A 23 -27.61 -2.09 79.59
CA TYR A 23 -27.62 -1.25 78.37
C TYR A 23 -26.23 -0.93 77.79
N ARG A 24 -25.15 -1.43 78.39
CA ARG A 24 -23.77 -1.09 77.98
C ARG A 24 -23.24 -1.88 76.79
N SER A 25 -23.96 -2.93 76.36
CA SER A 25 -23.60 -3.81 75.23
C SER A 25 -24.40 -3.57 73.95
N VAL A 26 -25.39 -2.67 73.97
CA VAL A 26 -26.23 -2.39 72.79
C VAL A 26 -25.62 -1.23 71.99
N VAL A 27 -24.90 -1.56 70.93
CA VAL A 27 -24.40 -0.56 69.97
C VAL A 27 -25.50 -0.25 68.98
N PHE A 28 -26.04 0.98 69.03
CA PHE A 28 -27.06 1.48 68.11
C PHE A 28 -26.45 1.85 66.76
N ASP A 29 -26.12 0.85 65.94
CA ASP A 29 -25.62 1.05 64.58
C ASP A 29 -26.76 1.18 63.53
N GLU A 30 -26.41 1.55 62.29
CA GLU A 30 -27.41 1.74 61.22
C GLU A 30 -28.16 0.44 60.88
N SER A 31 -27.56 -0.71 61.18
CA SER A 31 -28.17 -2.03 60.94
C SER A 31 -29.26 -2.32 61.97
N PHE A 32 -29.04 -1.97 63.24
CA PHE A 32 -30.02 -2.07 64.32
C PHE A 32 -31.24 -1.18 64.05
N VAL A 33 -31.01 0.07 63.61
CA VAL A 33 -32.09 1.01 63.27
C VAL A 33 -32.92 0.52 62.08
N ARG A 34 -32.29 -0.15 61.10
CA ARG A 34 -33.02 -0.74 59.95
C ARG A 34 -33.79 -2.01 60.30
N ALA A 35 -33.33 -2.79 61.27
CA ALA A 35 -33.99 -4.00 61.73
C ALA A 35 -35.22 -3.73 62.61
N ALA A 36 -35.36 -2.51 63.15
CA ALA A 36 -36.50 -2.10 63.96
C ALA A 36 -37.82 -2.19 63.16
N ARG A 37 -38.71 -3.09 63.59
CA ARG A 37 -40.00 -3.37 62.94
C ARG A 37 -41.13 -2.41 63.35
N LEU A 38 -40.84 -1.53 64.31
CA LEU A 38 -41.78 -0.65 64.98
C LEU A 38 -41.25 0.78 64.88
N GLN A 39 -42.13 1.72 64.55
CA GLN A 39 -41.83 3.15 64.48
C GLN A 39 -42.80 3.91 65.38
N GLU A 40 -42.27 4.76 66.26
CA GLU A 40 -43.07 5.65 67.09
C GLU A 40 -43.55 6.88 66.30
N PHE A 41 -44.75 7.36 66.65
CA PHE A 41 -45.33 8.57 66.06
C PHE A 41 -44.69 9.83 66.64
N SER A 42 -44.60 10.88 65.81
CA SER A 42 -44.09 12.17 66.26
C SER A 42 -45.05 12.88 67.23
N ALA A 43 -44.54 13.79 68.06
CA ALA A 43 -45.34 14.49 69.08
C ALA A 43 -46.54 15.26 68.48
N GLN A 44 -46.41 15.76 67.24
CA GLN A 44 -47.51 16.44 66.53
C GLN A 44 -48.60 15.47 66.02
N GLU A 45 -48.24 14.24 65.65
CA GLU A 45 -49.21 13.23 65.16
C GLU A 45 -50.06 12.64 66.31
N ARG A 46 -49.60 12.73 67.56
CA ARG A 46 -50.33 12.25 68.75
C ARG A 46 -51.42 13.22 69.25
N ILE A 47 -51.43 14.46 68.76
CA ILE A 47 -52.38 15.50 69.20
C ILE A 47 -53.77 15.30 68.56
N ALA A 48 -53.85 14.65 67.40
CA ALA A 48 -55.09 14.59 66.61
C ALA A 48 -55.97 13.35 66.89
N ASP A 49 -55.41 12.25 67.39
CA ASP A 49 -56.17 11.00 67.57
C ASP A 49 -55.58 10.15 68.71
N HIS A 50 -56.42 9.69 69.64
CA HIS A 50 -56.01 8.88 70.80
C HIS A 50 -55.81 7.40 70.40
N ALA A 51 -54.82 7.16 69.54
CA ALA A 51 -54.44 5.84 69.03
C ALA A 51 -53.08 5.39 69.61
N PRO A 52 -52.80 4.06 69.67
CA PRO A 52 -51.60 3.51 70.32
C PRO A 52 -50.28 4.02 69.70
N ALA A 53 -49.26 4.19 70.54
CA ALA A 53 -48.06 4.99 70.28
C ALA A 53 -47.09 4.47 69.19
N VAL A 54 -47.40 3.35 68.53
CA VAL A 54 -46.46 2.64 67.65
C VAL A 54 -47.17 2.05 66.44
N ARG A 55 -46.58 2.20 65.24
CA ARG A 55 -47.03 1.53 64.01
C ARG A 55 -45.99 0.55 63.48
N ARG A 56 -46.46 -0.51 62.81
CA ARG A 56 -45.58 -1.46 62.08
C ARG A 56 -45.11 -0.84 60.77
N ARG A 57 -43.82 -0.95 60.48
CA ARG A 57 -43.20 -0.44 59.24
C ARG A 57 -43.48 -1.40 58.07
N PRO A 58 -43.94 -0.95 56.89
CA PRO A 58 -44.17 -1.83 55.75
C PRO A 58 -42.85 -2.33 55.12
N PRO A 59 -42.77 -3.56 54.60
CA PRO A 59 -41.55 -4.13 54.04
C PRO A 59 -41.15 -3.45 52.72
N LEU A 60 -39.86 -3.16 52.56
CA LEU A 60 -39.29 -2.57 51.34
C LEU A 60 -39.37 -3.58 50.18
N ARG A 61 -40.38 -3.47 49.31
CA ARG A 61 -40.45 -4.25 48.07
C ARG A 61 -39.54 -3.60 47.01
N ARG A 62 -38.35 -4.17 46.78
CA ARG A 62 -37.50 -3.86 45.61
C ARG A 62 -38.10 -4.52 44.36
N GLY A 63 -39.04 -3.86 43.71
CA GLY A 63 -39.34 -4.14 42.31
C GLY A 63 -38.21 -3.59 41.44
N LEU A 64 -37.76 -4.34 40.43
CA LEU A 64 -36.86 -3.80 39.40
C LEU A 64 -37.52 -2.54 38.83
N SER A 65 -36.90 -1.38 39.03
CA SER A 65 -37.43 -0.11 38.53
C SER A 65 -37.57 -0.21 37.01
N ARG A 66 -38.57 0.48 36.43
CA ARG A 66 -38.72 0.57 34.96
C ARG A 66 -37.41 0.97 34.26
N GLN A 67 -36.55 1.71 34.96
CA GLN A 67 -35.21 2.09 34.50
C GLN A 67 -34.26 0.89 34.34
N ALA A 68 -34.31 -0.09 35.24
CA ALA A 68 -33.51 -1.32 35.10
C ALA A 68 -33.97 -2.17 33.90
N LEU A 69 -35.29 -2.22 33.65
CA LEU A 69 -35.84 -2.89 32.46
C LEU A 69 -35.43 -2.18 31.16
N VAL A 70 -35.47 -0.85 31.14
CA VAL A 70 -35.00 -0.06 29.98
C VAL A 70 -33.51 -0.27 29.75
N LEU A 71 -32.70 -0.31 30.81
CA LEU A 71 -31.26 -0.57 30.69
C LEU A 71 -30.97 -1.96 30.12
N VAL A 72 -31.65 -3.00 30.61
CA VAL A 72 -31.51 -4.37 30.09
C VAL A 72 -31.94 -4.44 28.62
N PHE A 73 -33.03 -3.74 28.25
CA PHE A 73 -33.46 -3.67 26.86
C PHE A 73 -32.43 -2.98 25.97
N LEU A 74 -31.82 -1.87 26.41
CA LEU A 74 -30.76 -1.19 25.66
C LEU A 74 -29.52 -2.07 25.49
N ILE A 75 -29.13 -2.82 26.52
CA ILE A 75 -28.04 -3.79 26.44
C ILE A 75 -28.37 -4.90 25.43
N ALA A 76 -29.61 -5.44 25.48
CA ALA A 76 -30.05 -6.48 24.56
C ALA A 76 -30.09 -5.98 23.09
N VAL A 77 -30.53 -4.75 22.86
CA VAL A 77 -30.50 -4.12 21.53
C VAL A 77 -29.06 -3.91 21.08
N ALA A 78 -28.18 -3.38 21.93
CA ALA A 78 -26.76 -3.20 21.58
C ALA A 78 -26.07 -4.52 21.22
N PHE A 79 -26.30 -5.58 22.00
CA PHE A 79 -25.79 -6.92 21.70
C PHE A 79 -26.43 -7.51 20.45
N GLY A 80 -27.74 -7.38 20.26
CA GLY A 80 -28.44 -7.84 19.06
C GLY A 80 -27.94 -7.11 17.80
N THR A 81 -27.63 -5.82 17.90
CA THR A 81 -27.04 -5.03 16.82
C THR A 81 -25.59 -5.46 16.56
N ALA A 82 -24.81 -5.74 17.60
CA ALA A 82 -23.44 -6.26 17.45
C ALA A 82 -23.42 -7.67 16.83
N ILE A 83 -24.33 -8.56 17.21
CA ILE A 83 -24.49 -9.89 16.64
C ILE A 83 -25.01 -9.79 15.21
N TYR A 84 -26.00 -8.95 14.94
CA TYR A 84 -26.52 -8.72 13.59
C TYR A 84 -25.44 -8.14 12.67
N MET A 85 -24.66 -7.16 13.16
CA MET A 85 -23.49 -6.67 12.45
C MET A 85 -22.47 -7.78 12.25
N GLY A 86 -22.14 -8.60 13.26
CA GLY A 86 -21.17 -9.69 13.13
C GLY A 86 -21.61 -10.87 12.24
N VAL A 87 -22.91 -11.09 12.06
CA VAL A 87 -23.48 -12.16 11.23
C VAL A 87 -23.73 -11.70 9.78
N ARG A 88 -24.09 -10.42 9.56
CA ARG A 88 -24.30 -9.84 8.22
C ARG A 88 -23.06 -9.19 7.63
N HIS A 89 -22.20 -8.67 8.48
CA HIS A 89 -20.82 -8.35 8.18
C HIS A 89 -20.02 -9.30 9.05
N PRO A 90 -19.66 -10.51 8.57
CA PRO A 90 -18.44 -11.08 9.10
C PRO A 90 -17.46 -9.90 9.03
N TYR A 91 -16.93 -9.48 10.17
CA TYR A 91 -15.64 -8.81 10.14
C TYR A 91 -14.88 -9.68 9.16
N GLN A 92 -14.56 -9.13 8.01
CA GLN A 92 -13.48 -9.65 7.23
C GLN A 92 -12.35 -9.56 8.25
N THR A 93 -12.15 -10.67 8.98
CA THR A 93 -10.80 -11.15 9.24
C THR A 93 -10.13 -10.81 7.94
N PRO A 94 -9.17 -9.88 7.89
CA PRO A 94 -8.43 -9.69 6.66
C PRO A 94 -8.06 -11.11 6.31
N ALA A 95 -8.68 -11.63 5.24
CA ALA A 95 -8.24 -12.86 4.68
C ALA A 95 -6.80 -12.48 4.42
N THR A 96 -5.88 -13.07 5.20
CA THR A 96 -4.48 -13.10 4.83
C THR A 96 -4.51 -13.27 3.34
N SER A 97 -4.01 -12.23 2.68
CA SER A 97 -4.34 -11.71 1.37
C SER A 97 -4.35 -12.81 0.29
N GLY A 98 -4.31 -12.45 -0.99
CA GLY A 98 -3.73 -13.39 -1.94
C GLY A 98 -2.38 -13.96 -1.44
N PRO A 99 -1.81 -14.94 -2.15
CA PRO A 99 -0.40 -15.26 -1.97
C PRO A 99 0.41 -13.95 -1.86
N PRO A 100 1.37 -13.84 -0.92
CA PRO A 100 2.12 -12.60 -0.73
C PRO A 100 2.71 -12.15 -2.06
N ALA A 101 2.71 -10.84 -2.30
CA ALA A 101 3.19 -10.25 -3.52
C ALA A 101 4.61 -10.73 -3.80
N GLU A 102 4.78 -11.37 -4.94
CA GLU A 102 6.09 -11.76 -5.43
C GLU A 102 6.95 -10.49 -5.58
N PRO A 103 8.19 -10.52 -5.07
CA PRO A 103 9.07 -9.38 -5.20
C PRO A 103 9.52 -9.24 -6.65
N LEU A 104 9.63 -7.99 -7.12
CA LEU A 104 10.08 -7.68 -8.46
C LEU A 104 11.46 -8.29 -8.73
N ARG A 105 11.60 -8.95 -9.87
CA ARG A 105 12.89 -9.30 -10.46
C ARG A 105 13.18 -8.39 -11.64
N MET A 106 14.39 -7.86 -11.69
CA MET A 106 14.79 -6.92 -12.72
C MET A 106 16.07 -7.33 -13.44
N THR A 107 16.16 -6.96 -14.71
CA THR A 107 17.36 -7.07 -15.53
C THR A 107 17.49 -5.79 -16.32
N VAL A 108 18.64 -5.12 -16.20
CA VAL A 108 18.94 -3.88 -16.94
C VAL A 108 20.17 -4.15 -17.80
N ILE A 109 20.02 -3.95 -19.10
CA ILE A 109 21.06 -4.22 -20.09
C ILE A 109 21.40 -2.90 -20.82
N PRO A 110 22.54 -2.28 -20.48
CA PRO A 110 23.08 -1.19 -21.28
C PRO A 110 23.46 -1.66 -22.69
N LEU A 111 23.15 -0.84 -23.69
CA LEU A 111 23.45 -1.09 -25.09
C LEU A 111 24.50 -0.08 -25.58
N ALA A 112 25.71 -0.58 -25.84
CA ALA A 112 26.83 0.23 -26.29
C ALA A 112 26.78 0.50 -27.81
N PRO A 113 26.84 1.76 -28.27
CA PRO A 113 26.97 2.06 -29.69
C PRO A 113 28.32 1.56 -30.22
N GLN A 114 28.34 1.10 -31.47
CA GLN A 114 29.57 0.66 -32.14
C GLN A 114 30.47 1.82 -32.59
N GLY A 115 29.98 3.05 -32.56
CA GLY A 115 30.70 4.23 -33.03
C GLY A 115 30.17 5.50 -32.38
N LYS A 116 30.43 6.63 -33.04
CA LYS A 116 29.97 7.95 -32.60
C LYS A 116 28.44 7.99 -32.62
N VAL A 117 27.82 8.44 -31.53
CA VAL A 117 26.37 8.62 -31.45
C VAL A 117 25.95 9.71 -32.45
N PRO A 118 25.05 9.42 -33.40
CA PRO A 118 24.58 10.43 -34.33
C PRO A 118 23.77 11.51 -33.61
N GLY A 119 23.89 12.74 -34.09
CA GLY A 119 23.17 13.87 -33.54
C GLY A 119 22.80 14.89 -34.60
N ALA A 120 21.76 15.67 -34.30
CA ALA A 120 21.32 16.79 -35.12
C ALA A 120 20.58 17.81 -34.25
N THR A 121 20.51 19.06 -34.70
CA THR A 121 19.80 20.12 -33.98
C THR A 121 18.27 20.02 -34.12
N ASP A 122 17.79 19.44 -35.22
CA ASP A 122 16.37 19.16 -35.47
C ASP A 122 16.00 17.76 -34.97
N THR A 123 15.20 17.70 -33.91
CA THR A 123 14.74 16.44 -33.31
C THR A 123 13.78 15.68 -34.21
N GLU A 124 12.95 16.37 -35.00
CA GLU A 124 12.03 15.72 -35.93
C GLU A 124 12.80 15.05 -37.07
N HIS A 125 13.90 15.67 -37.54
CA HIS A 125 14.80 15.05 -38.50
C HIS A 125 15.43 13.75 -37.96
N LEU A 126 15.86 13.73 -36.69
CA LEU A 126 16.36 12.52 -36.05
C LEU A 126 15.31 11.41 -36.02
N TYR A 127 14.09 11.73 -35.55
CA TYR A 127 13.02 10.75 -35.49
C TYR A 127 12.66 10.19 -36.88
N ALA A 128 12.51 11.07 -37.88
CA ALA A 128 12.16 10.71 -39.25
C ALA A 128 13.19 9.78 -39.91
N ASN A 129 14.47 9.90 -39.53
CA ASN A 129 15.57 9.08 -40.07
C ASN A 129 15.92 7.89 -39.17
N SER A 130 15.02 7.47 -38.28
CA SER A 130 15.18 6.34 -37.37
C SER A 130 13.98 5.38 -37.47
N PRO A 131 14.06 4.16 -36.91
CA PRO A 131 12.90 3.28 -36.78
C PRO A 131 11.73 3.91 -36.00
N ALA A 132 11.96 4.96 -35.21
CA ALA A 132 10.94 5.66 -34.44
C ALA A 132 10.02 6.55 -35.30
N ALA A 133 10.29 6.73 -36.60
CA ALA A 133 9.46 7.54 -37.50
C ALA A 133 7.98 7.11 -37.53
N GLN A 134 7.73 5.81 -37.34
CA GLN A 134 6.39 5.20 -37.34
C GLN A 134 5.75 5.12 -35.94
N PHE A 135 6.47 5.54 -34.89
CA PHE A 135 6.00 5.42 -33.52
C PHE A 135 5.02 6.55 -33.19
N ARG A 136 4.04 6.26 -32.34
CA ARG A 136 3.08 7.27 -31.85
C ARG A 136 3.73 8.12 -30.74
N ILE A 137 3.12 9.25 -30.43
CA ILE A 137 3.67 10.18 -29.43
C ILE A 137 3.06 9.89 -28.06
N GLY A 138 3.91 9.80 -27.04
CA GLY A 138 3.51 9.69 -25.64
C GLY A 138 2.55 8.53 -25.37
N ALA A 139 1.49 8.81 -24.59
CA ALA A 139 0.53 7.79 -24.14
C ALA A 139 -0.31 7.17 -25.28
N GLU A 140 -0.34 7.79 -26.47
CA GLU A 140 -0.98 7.19 -27.64
C GLU A 140 -0.22 5.96 -28.14
N GLY A 141 1.10 5.87 -27.88
CA GLY A 141 1.90 4.69 -28.20
C GLY A 141 1.70 3.50 -27.25
N VAL A 142 0.85 3.65 -26.23
CA VAL A 142 0.44 2.59 -25.28
C VAL A 142 -1.07 2.32 -25.49
N PRO A 143 -1.48 1.70 -26.61
CA PRO A 143 -2.89 1.45 -26.89
C PRO A 143 -3.40 0.31 -25.99
N LEU A 144 -4.64 0.43 -25.54
CA LEU A 144 -5.31 -0.69 -24.87
C LEU A 144 -5.82 -1.65 -25.95
N PRO A 145 -5.51 -2.96 -25.88
CA PRO A 145 -6.08 -3.94 -26.78
C PRO A 145 -7.58 -4.12 -26.48
N ALA A 146 -8.30 -4.79 -27.40
CA ALA A 146 -9.66 -5.21 -27.12
C ALA A 146 -9.66 -6.21 -25.95
N ALA A 147 -10.22 -5.81 -24.81
CA ALA A 147 -10.38 -6.67 -23.65
C ALA A 147 -11.54 -7.65 -23.88
N ARG A 148 -11.36 -8.90 -23.44
CA ARG A 148 -12.41 -9.92 -23.39
C ARG A 148 -12.37 -10.58 -22.04
N ARG A 149 -13.55 -10.91 -21.50
CA ARG A 149 -13.69 -11.70 -20.29
C ARG A 149 -12.97 -13.03 -20.42
N THR A 150 -12.46 -13.49 -19.30
CA THR A 150 -11.84 -14.80 -19.14
C THR A 150 -12.79 -15.72 -18.38
N ALA A 151 -12.30 -16.85 -17.87
CA ALA A 151 -13.12 -17.79 -17.10
C ALA A 151 -13.59 -17.15 -15.77
N HIS A 152 -12.71 -16.43 -15.08
CA HIS A 152 -12.98 -15.90 -13.74
C HIS A 152 -12.97 -14.36 -13.65
N PHE A 153 -12.58 -13.66 -14.72
CA PHE A 153 -12.59 -12.20 -14.79
C PHE A 153 -13.56 -11.68 -15.85
N SER A 154 -14.33 -10.65 -15.49
CA SER A 154 -15.25 -9.95 -16.40
C SER A 154 -14.51 -9.02 -17.37
N ASP A 155 -15.19 -8.60 -18.45
CA ASP A 155 -14.61 -7.67 -19.43
C ASP A 155 -14.14 -6.36 -18.79
N SER A 156 -14.88 -5.85 -17.80
CA SER A 156 -14.51 -4.63 -17.06
C SER A 156 -13.27 -4.84 -16.20
N GLN A 157 -13.11 -6.00 -15.57
CA GLN A 157 -11.91 -6.32 -14.78
C GLN A 157 -10.67 -6.43 -15.66
N VAL A 158 -10.77 -7.11 -16.82
CA VAL A 158 -9.66 -7.21 -17.78
C VAL A 158 -9.30 -5.83 -18.34
N THR A 159 -10.30 -5.01 -18.67
CA THR A 159 -10.09 -3.62 -19.12
C THR A 159 -9.42 -2.77 -18.04
N ASN A 160 -9.81 -2.94 -16.78
CA ASN A 160 -9.24 -2.22 -15.65
C ASN A 160 -7.77 -2.57 -15.45
N ALA A 161 -7.42 -3.87 -15.47
CA ALA A 161 -6.03 -4.33 -15.37
C ALA A 161 -5.13 -3.74 -16.46
N LEU A 162 -5.59 -3.77 -17.72
CA LEU A 162 -4.89 -3.17 -18.85
C LEU A 162 -4.71 -1.64 -18.66
N SER A 163 -5.71 -0.98 -18.08
CA SER A 163 -5.66 0.46 -17.79
C SER A 163 -4.67 0.81 -16.68
N ILE A 164 -4.64 0.01 -15.59
CA ILE A 164 -3.66 0.18 -14.51
C ILE A 164 -2.23 -0.03 -15.04
N ALA A 165 -2.01 -1.09 -15.83
CA ALA A 165 -0.71 -1.35 -16.46
C ALA A 165 -0.29 -0.19 -17.38
N LYS A 166 -1.21 0.34 -18.19
CA LYS A 166 -0.97 1.53 -19.01
C LYS A 166 -0.58 2.74 -18.17
N ASP A 167 -1.30 3.02 -17.09
CA ASP A 167 -1.00 4.13 -16.19
C ASP A 167 0.41 4.01 -15.59
N TYR A 168 0.79 2.81 -15.15
CA TYR A 168 2.14 2.55 -14.66
C TYR A 168 3.19 2.85 -15.73
N ILE A 169 2.99 2.33 -16.95
CA ILE A 169 3.92 2.53 -18.08
C ILE A 169 4.08 4.01 -18.41
N VAL A 170 2.97 4.74 -18.51
CA VAL A 170 2.97 6.17 -18.83
C VAL A 170 3.69 6.96 -17.73
N ARG A 171 3.39 6.71 -16.46
CA ARG A 171 4.04 7.45 -15.34
C ARG A 171 5.50 7.09 -15.17
N SER A 172 5.88 5.84 -15.41
CA SER A 172 7.26 5.38 -15.20
C SER A 172 8.20 5.65 -16.38
N ALA A 173 7.68 6.00 -17.56
CA ALA A 173 8.51 6.20 -18.75
C ALA A 173 8.22 7.47 -19.57
N LEU A 174 7.19 8.27 -19.26
CA LEU A 174 6.86 9.46 -20.06
C LEU A 174 6.78 10.77 -19.28
N TYR A 175 6.68 10.70 -17.95
CA TYR A 175 6.50 11.89 -17.13
C TYR A 175 7.83 12.64 -16.97
N PRO A 176 7.95 13.91 -17.43
CA PRO A 176 9.20 14.66 -17.35
C PRO A 176 9.77 14.76 -15.93
N GLU A 177 8.91 14.89 -14.92
CA GLU A 177 9.30 14.92 -13.51
C GLU A 177 9.90 13.59 -13.01
N VAL A 178 9.60 12.48 -13.68
CA VAL A 178 10.21 11.15 -13.41
C VAL A 178 11.49 10.98 -14.22
N LEU A 179 11.44 11.34 -15.51
CA LEU A 179 12.56 11.19 -16.44
C LEU A 179 13.77 12.04 -16.04
N THR A 180 13.55 13.29 -15.66
CA THR A 180 14.61 14.27 -15.37
C THR A 180 14.37 15.06 -14.07
N GLY A 181 13.26 14.84 -13.36
CA GLY A 181 12.86 15.66 -12.20
C GLY A 181 12.97 14.98 -10.83
N ASP A 182 13.70 13.88 -10.72
CA ASP A 182 13.96 13.11 -9.50
C ASP A 182 12.74 12.59 -8.74
N GLN A 183 11.53 12.75 -9.29
CA GLN A 183 10.31 12.30 -8.63
C GLN A 183 10.09 10.80 -8.81
N THR A 184 9.80 10.13 -7.70
CA THR A 184 9.43 8.70 -7.66
C THR A 184 7.95 8.50 -7.34
N ARG A 185 7.33 9.49 -6.70
CA ARG A 185 5.94 9.45 -6.22
C ARG A 185 4.92 9.08 -7.31
N PRO A 186 4.98 9.60 -8.55
CA PRO A 186 4.02 9.23 -9.58
C PRO A 186 3.95 7.73 -9.87
N VAL A 187 5.06 7.01 -9.69
CA VAL A 187 5.15 5.55 -9.85
C VAL A 187 4.82 4.84 -8.54
N ARG A 188 5.40 5.31 -7.43
CA ARG A 188 5.25 4.70 -6.10
C ARG A 188 3.78 4.52 -5.68
N VAL A 189 2.91 5.49 -5.97
CA VAL A 189 1.49 5.45 -5.57
C VAL A 189 0.66 4.44 -6.35
N LEU A 190 1.17 3.94 -7.48
CA LEU A 190 0.50 2.91 -8.27
C LEU A 190 0.92 1.50 -7.86
N LEU A 191 1.94 1.34 -7.03
CA LEU A 191 2.44 0.02 -6.65
C LEU A 191 1.56 -0.61 -5.58
N ASP A 192 1.49 -1.94 -5.62
CA ASP A 192 0.97 -2.73 -4.50
C ASP A 192 1.74 -2.40 -3.20
N PRO A 193 1.07 -2.27 -2.04
CA PRO A 193 1.70 -1.91 -0.78
C PRO A 193 2.83 -2.85 -0.35
N GLU A 194 2.74 -4.13 -0.68
CA GLU A 194 3.74 -5.15 -0.33
C GLU A 194 5.04 -4.98 -1.14
N GLN A 195 5.02 -4.22 -2.24
CA GLN A 195 6.22 -3.90 -3.04
C GLN A 195 6.91 -2.59 -2.61
N LEU A 196 6.30 -1.80 -1.72
CA LEU A 196 6.81 -0.48 -1.35
C LEU A 196 8.16 -0.53 -0.64
N ASP A 197 8.40 -1.55 0.20
CA ASP A 197 9.69 -1.70 0.89
C ASP A 197 10.83 -1.96 -0.10
N GLN A 198 10.60 -2.84 -1.08
CA GLN A 198 11.59 -3.10 -2.15
C GLN A 198 11.81 -1.84 -3.01
N PHE A 199 10.73 -1.14 -3.36
CA PHE A 199 10.81 0.09 -4.12
C PHE A 199 11.65 1.13 -3.37
N ASP A 200 11.29 1.45 -2.12
CA ASP A 200 11.98 2.46 -1.31
C ASP A 200 13.45 2.09 -1.08
N GLN A 201 13.75 0.81 -0.82
CA GLN A 201 15.12 0.30 -0.71
C GLN A 201 15.91 0.48 -2.01
N SER A 202 15.28 0.33 -3.19
CA SER A 202 15.93 0.54 -4.48
C SER A 202 16.46 1.96 -4.63
N PHE A 203 15.74 2.97 -4.11
CA PHE A 203 16.18 4.37 -4.18
C PHE A 203 17.12 4.76 -3.03
N ALA A 204 16.96 4.17 -1.84
CA ALA A 204 17.82 4.43 -0.70
C ALA A 204 19.21 3.79 -0.86
N HIS A 205 19.26 2.57 -1.40
CA HIS A 205 20.48 1.78 -1.59
C HIS A 205 20.46 1.08 -2.96
N PRO A 206 20.64 1.83 -4.06
CA PRO A 206 20.64 1.26 -5.40
C PRO A 206 21.68 0.14 -5.55
N ALA A 207 21.28 -1.02 -6.09
CA ALA A 207 22.16 -2.16 -6.30
C ALA A 207 21.84 -2.94 -7.58
N ALA A 208 22.88 -3.43 -8.26
CA ALA A 208 22.79 -4.29 -9.45
C ALA A 208 22.61 -5.78 -9.06
N ASP A 209 21.70 -6.07 -8.13
CA ASP A 209 21.43 -7.41 -7.60
C ASP A 209 20.20 -8.08 -8.23
N GLY A 210 19.66 -7.47 -9.30
CA GLY A 210 18.40 -7.87 -9.93
C GLY A 210 17.18 -7.65 -9.04
N ARG A 211 17.38 -6.94 -7.92
CA ARG A 211 16.50 -6.58 -6.79
C ARG A 211 16.11 -5.10 -6.71
N HIS A 212 17.14 -4.27 -6.78
CA HIS A 212 17.12 -2.93 -6.21
C HIS A 212 17.74 -1.88 -7.14
N ALA A 213 17.59 -2.03 -8.45
CA ALA A 213 17.94 -1.02 -9.44
C ALA A 213 16.73 -0.08 -9.71
N PRO A 214 16.80 1.20 -9.34
CA PRO A 214 15.80 2.21 -9.70
C PRO A 214 15.42 2.23 -11.19
N THR A 215 16.38 2.00 -12.08
CA THR A 215 16.18 1.98 -13.54
C THR A 215 15.36 0.78 -14.02
N GLY A 216 15.18 -0.25 -13.18
CA GLY A 216 14.22 -1.33 -13.40
C GLY A 216 12.77 -0.92 -13.13
N TRP A 217 12.54 0.00 -12.20
CA TRP A 217 11.20 0.50 -11.88
C TRP A 217 10.72 1.57 -12.86
N LEU A 218 11.59 2.53 -13.16
CA LEU A 218 11.24 3.70 -13.97
C LEU A 218 12.43 4.19 -14.79
N VAL A 219 12.14 4.85 -15.91
CA VAL A 219 13.17 5.49 -16.73
C VAL A 219 13.56 6.79 -16.05
N ARG A 220 14.86 6.93 -15.77
CA ARG A 220 15.43 8.14 -15.18
C ARG A 220 16.81 8.41 -15.73
N PHE A 221 16.99 9.61 -16.25
CA PHE A 221 18.27 10.11 -16.72
C PHE A 221 18.98 10.85 -15.58
N ASP A 222 20.30 11.00 -15.68
CA ASP A 222 21.04 11.94 -14.85
C ASP A 222 20.73 13.38 -15.30
N PRO A 223 20.00 14.18 -14.50
CA PRO A 223 19.61 15.52 -14.89
C PRO A 223 20.79 16.49 -14.97
N SER A 224 21.94 16.16 -14.38
CA SER A 224 23.16 16.95 -14.52
C SER A 224 23.83 16.77 -15.87
N GLN A 225 23.51 15.71 -16.60
CA GLN A 225 24.13 15.35 -17.87
C GLN A 225 23.19 15.47 -19.06
N ALA A 226 21.92 15.07 -18.91
CA ALA A 226 20.96 15.03 -20.00
C ALA A 226 19.62 15.66 -19.65
N GLU A 227 19.05 16.38 -20.63
CA GLU A 227 17.69 16.89 -20.60
C GLU A 227 16.92 16.50 -21.87
N LEU A 228 15.59 16.51 -21.80
CA LEU A 228 14.74 16.29 -22.98
C LEU A 228 14.89 17.47 -23.96
N ALA A 229 15.41 17.18 -25.16
CA ALA A 229 15.43 18.13 -26.27
C ALA A 229 14.03 18.28 -26.90
N ASP A 230 13.21 17.23 -26.80
CA ASP A 230 11.82 17.21 -27.25
C ASP A 230 10.94 16.43 -26.27
N ARG A 231 9.75 16.96 -25.97
CA ARG A 231 8.76 16.31 -25.10
C ARG A 231 7.85 15.32 -25.85
N LYS A 232 7.89 15.31 -27.18
CA LYS A 232 7.15 14.36 -28.03
C LYS A 232 7.87 13.01 -28.11
N ILE A 233 7.98 12.34 -26.96
CA ILE A 233 8.60 11.02 -26.84
C ILE A 233 7.88 10.04 -27.76
N ARG A 234 8.64 9.26 -28.54
CA ARG A 234 8.10 8.27 -29.47
C ARG A 234 7.95 6.92 -28.78
N VAL A 235 6.79 6.31 -28.94
CA VAL A 235 6.42 5.07 -28.24
C VAL A 235 5.74 4.11 -29.20
N GLN A 236 6.16 2.85 -29.13
CA GLN A 236 5.48 1.72 -29.76
C GLN A 236 5.50 0.53 -28.81
N GLY A 237 4.37 -0.14 -28.66
CA GLY A 237 4.30 -1.36 -27.90
C GLY A 237 2.91 -1.97 -27.88
N THR A 238 2.78 -3.03 -27.08
CA THR A 238 1.55 -3.79 -26.92
C THR A 238 1.34 -4.18 -25.46
N LEU A 239 0.07 -4.37 -25.11
CA LEU A 239 -0.36 -5.00 -23.86
C LEU A 239 -1.12 -6.28 -24.18
N GLN A 240 -0.97 -7.28 -23.31
CA GLN A 240 -1.67 -8.55 -23.40
C GLN A 240 -2.13 -8.94 -22.01
N ALA A 241 -3.40 -9.32 -21.86
CA ALA A 241 -3.93 -9.82 -20.61
C ALA A 241 -4.22 -11.33 -20.73
N ALA A 242 -3.83 -12.10 -19.72
CA ALA A 242 -4.08 -13.53 -19.62
C ALA A 242 -4.47 -13.89 -18.18
N GLU A 243 -5.42 -14.80 -18.02
CA GLU A 243 -5.73 -15.36 -16.71
C GLU A 243 -4.78 -16.52 -16.43
N THR A 244 -4.05 -16.47 -15.33
CA THR A 244 -3.11 -17.53 -14.91
C THR A 244 -3.78 -18.53 -13.97
N ASP A 245 -4.64 -18.03 -13.08
CA ASP A 245 -5.49 -18.83 -12.19
C ASP A 245 -6.80 -18.10 -11.84
N SER A 246 -7.68 -18.73 -11.07
CA SER A 246 -9.01 -18.18 -10.73
C SER A 246 -8.99 -16.85 -9.95
N SER A 247 -7.83 -16.47 -9.42
CA SER A 247 -7.59 -15.29 -8.58
C SER A 247 -6.61 -14.29 -9.19
N THR A 248 -5.82 -14.66 -10.19
CA THR A 248 -4.77 -13.83 -10.77
C THR A 248 -5.02 -13.56 -12.26
N LEU A 249 -5.01 -12.29 -12.62
CA LEU A 249 -4.84 -11.84 -14.01
C LEU A 249 -3.40 -11.34 -14.19
N GLU A 250 -2.74 -11.82 -15.23
CA GLU A 250 -1.43 -11.32 -15.66
C GLU A 250 -1.60 -10.35 -16.82
N VAL A 251 -0.84 -9.25 -16.81
CA VAL A 251 -0.68 -8.37 -17.97
C VAL A 251 0.78 -8.30 -18.35
N THR A 252 1.10 -8.68 -19.57
CA THR A 252 2.43 -8.48 -20.17
C THR A 252 2.42 -7.20 -20.98
N ALA A 253 3.49 -6.42 -20.88
CA ALA A 253 3.69 -5.20 -21.64
C ALA A 253 5.08 -5.19 -22.28
N ASP A 254 5.17 -5.03 -23.60
CA ASP A 254 6.43 -4.84 -24.33
C ASP A 254 6.36 -3.51 -25.07
N HIS A 255 7.15 -2.54 -24.62
CA HIS A 255 7.15 -1.18 -25.15
C HIS A 255 8.56 -0.68 -25.40
N THR A 256 8.74 -0.03 -26.55
CA THR A 256 9.95 0.71 -26.91
C THR A 256 9.65 2.20 -26.87
N PHE A 257 10.47 2.94 -26.14
CA PHE A 257 10.43 4.38 -25.96
C PHE A 257 11.67 5.00 -26.60
N VAL A 258 11.51 6.07 -27.35
CA VAL A 258 12.62 6.82 -27.96
C VAL A 258 12.51 8.28 -27.56
N TYR A 259 13.56 8.76 -26.89
CA TYR A 259 13.69 10.11 -26.34
C TYR A 259 14.71 10.88 -27.17
N ALA A 260 14.45 12.15 -27.45
CA ALA A 260 15.47 13.07 -27.95
C ALA A 260 16.12 13.77 -26.75
N LEU A 261 17.41 13.55 -26.56
CA LEU A 261 18.19 14.05 -25.42
C LEU A 261 19.30 14.98 -25.89
N ARG A 262 19.64 15.96 -25.06
CA ARG A 262 20.80 16.84 -25.26
C ARG A 262 21.48 17.12 -23.92
N ALA A 263 22.66 17.75 -23.98
CA ALA A 263 23.41 18.11 -22.78
C ALA A 263 22.63 19.14 -21.94
N THR A 264 22.56 18.91 -20.63
CA THR A 264 21.96 19.87 -19.69
C THR A 264 22.67 21.22 -19.76
N GLY A 265 21.91 22.31 -19.86
CA GLY A 265 22.47 23.66 -19.91
C GLY A 265 23.23 23.99 -21.21
N GLY A 266 23.12 23.16 -22.25
CA GLY A 266 23.70 23.44 -23.56
C GLY A 266 23.14 24.71 -24.20
N GLU A 267 23.96 25.36 -25.03
CA GLU A 267 23.56 26.56 -25.77
C GLU A 267 22.48 26.26 -26.82
N LYS A 268 21.83 27.32 -27.34
CA LYS A 268 20.91 27.17 -28.48
C LYS A 268 21.66 26.56 -29.66
N GLY A 269 21.11 25.49 -30.23
CA GLY A 269 21.75 24.76 -31.32
C GLY A 269 22.67 23.62 -30.87
N THR A 270 22.71 23.28 -29.58
CA THR A 270 23.28 22.01 -29.13
C THR A 270 22.56 20.85 -29.82
N GLU A 271 23.31 19.96 -30.45
CA GLU A 271 22.75 18.76 -31.08
C GLU A 271 22.06 17.87 -30.05
N ALA A 272 20.93 17.33 -30.44
CA ALA A 272 20.27 16.25 -29.74
C ALA A 272 20.69 14.90 -30.33
N SER A 273 20.56 13.83 -29.55
CA SER A 273 20.65 12.45 -30.02
C SER A 273 19.42 11.66 -29.58
N LEU A 274 19.14 10.55 -30.26
CA LEU A 274 18.07 9.63 -29.85
C LEU A 274 18.59 8.63 -28.83
N PHE A 275 17.81 8.42 -27.78
CA PHE A 275 18.01 7.40 -26.76
C PHE A 275 16.81 6.46 -26.74
N THR A 276 17.05 5.16 -26.84
CA THR A 276 16.03 4.11 -26.94
C THR A 276 16.01 3.26 -25.68
N VAL A 277 14.83 3.00 -25.15
CA VAL A 277 14.59 2.07 -24.05
C VAL A 277 13.50 1.08 -24.47
N ARG A 278 13.81 -0.21 -24.50
CA ARG A 278 12.80 -1.28 -24.56
C ARG A 278 12.57 -1.81 -23.16
N ARG A 279 11.30 -1.91 -22.75
CA ARG A 279 10.87 -2.46 -21.47
C ARG A 279 9.88 -3.58 -21.72
N GLU A 280 10.18 -4.75 -21.19
CA GLU A 280 9.24 -5.85 -21.04
C GLU A 280 8.86 -5.95 -19.55
N LEU A 281 7.57 -5.77 -19.25
CA LEU A 281 7.03 -5.70 -17.89
C LEU A 281 5.94 -6.75 -17.74
N HIS A 282 5.95 -7.47 -16.62
CA HIS A 282 4.92 -8.45 -16.29
C HIS A 282 4.26 -8.00 -15.00
N PHE A 283 2.95 -7.78 -15.07
CA PHE A 283 2.12 -7.36 -13.95
C PHE A 283 1.22 -8.52 -13.51
N ARG A 284 1.01 -8.65 -12.21
CA ARG A 284 -0.04 -9.49 -11.64
C ARG A 284 -1.09 -8.59 -11.01
N PHE A 285 -2.35 -9.03 -11.10
CA PHE A 285 -3.48 -8.36 -10.50
C PHE A 285 -4.39 -9.39 -9.85
N ASP A 286 -4.62 -9.24 -8.56
CA ASP A 286 -5.75 -9.86 -7.88
C ASP A 286 -6.99 -8.93 -7.89
N ARG A 287 -8.08 -9.32 -7.23
CA ARG A 287 -9.30 -8.50 -7.21
C ARG A 287 -9.14 -7.22 -6.40
N GLU A 288 -8.28 -7.23 -5.40
CA GLU A 288 -8.01 -6.09 -4.54
C GLU A 288 -7.14 -5.06 -5.26
N ASP A 289 -6.09 -5.50 -5.98
CA ASP A 289 -5.30 -4.66 -6.89
C ASP A 289 -6.19 -3.88 -7.86
N LEU A 290 -7.11 -4.60 -8.51
CA LEU A 290 -8.07 -4.00 -9.44
C LEU A 290 -8.99 -3.00 -8.75
N ARG A 291 -9.41 -3.28 -7.51
CA ARG A 291 -10.30 -2.40 -6.73
C ARG A 291 -9.57 -1.14 -6.27
N LEU A 292 -8.30 -1.25 -5.93
CA LEU A 292 -7.46 -0.18 -5.39
C LEU A 292 -6.67 0.58 -6.46
N HIS A 293 -6.74 0.15 -7.73
CA HIS A 293 -5.97 0.71 -8.85
C HIS A 293 -4.46 0.59 -8.62
N GLN A 294 -4.03 -0.58 -8.15
CA GLN A 294 -2.65 -0.91 -7.82
C GLN A 294 -2.09 -1.95 -8.79
N ALA A 295 -0.77 -1.89 -8.98
CA ALA A 295 -0.02 -2.74 -9.88
C ALA A 295 1.05 -3.49 -9.09
N GLN A 296 0.98 -4.81 -9.13
CA GLN A 296 2.08 -5.66 -8.69
C GLN A 296 2.98 -5.97 -9.89
N LEU A 297 4.20 -5.46 -9.90
CA LEU A 297 5.17 -5.72 -10.98
C LEU A 297 6.09 -6.88 -10.58
N VAL A 298 6.05 -7.99 -11.33
CA VAL A 298 6.83 -9.20 -10.99
C VAL A 298 8.12 -9.34 -11.81
N VAL A 299 8.11 -8.89 -13.06
CA VAL A 299 9.28 -8.90 -13.95
C VAL A 299 9.47 -7.54 -14.60
N SER A 300 10.71 -7.06 -14.62
CA SER A 300 11.14 -5.89 -15.40
C SER A 300 12.41 -6.19 -16.17
N TYR A 301 12.32 -6.27 -17.49
CA TYR A 301 13.47 -6.42 -18.37
C TYR A 301 13.66 -5.16 -19.20
N VAL A 302 14.81 -4.52 -19.04
CA VAL A 302 15.12 -3.21 -19.63
C VAL A 302 16.35 -3.33 -20.52
N GLN A 303 16.23 -2.88 -21.77
CA GLN A 303 17.36 -2.68 -22.67
C GLN A 303 17.41 -1.20 -23.04
N ALA A 304 18.54 -0.54 -22.81
CA ALA A 304 18.64 0.91 -22.98
C ALA A 304 19.93 1.32 -23.67
N GLY A 305 19.87 2.26 -24.62
CA GLY A 305 21.06 2.80 -25.28
C GLY A 305 20.76 4.00 -26.17
N PRO A 306 21.76 4.80 -26.55
CA PRO A 306 23.20 4.51 -26.42
C PRO A 306 23.73 4.76 -25.00
N LEU A 307 24.38 3.76 -24.41
CA LEU A 307 25.03 3.83 -23.09
C LEU A 307 26.49 3.34 -23.17
N SER A 308 27.30 3.65 -22.17
CA SER A 308 28.61 3.02 -22.00
C SER A 308 28.49 1.85 -21.01
N CYS A 309 28.94 0.65 -21.39
CA CYS A 309 28.87 -0.51 -20.50
C CYS A 309 29.85 -0.46 -19.32
N ALA A 310 30.80 0.49 -19.35
CA ALA A 310 31.70 0.75 -18.24
C ALA A 310 31.09 1.67 -17.16
N ASP A 311 29.99 2.34 -17.46
CA ASP A 311 29.33 3.26 -16.52
C ASP A 311 28.18 2.56 -15.77
N ASP A 312 28.00 2.91 -14.48
CA ASP A 312 26.92 2.35 -13.67
C ASP A 312 25.55 2.87 -14.13
N SER A 313 24.67 1.96 -14.56
CA SER A 313 23.30 2.28 -15.00
C SER A 313 22.23 1.86 -13.98
N THR A 314 22.63 1.49 -12.76
CA THR A 314 21.75 0.95 -11.72
C THR A 314 20.79 2.02 -11.20
N ASN A 315 21.34 3.14 -10.72
CA ASN A 315 20.53 4.21 -10.13
C ASN A 315 19.94 5.12 -11.20
N ARG A 316 20.72 5.51 -12.21
CA ARG A 316 20.32 6.42 -13.30
C ARG A 316 20.93 5.97 -14.60
N LEU A 317 20.26 6.30 -15.70
CA LEU A 317 20.83 6.16 -17.03
C LEU A 317 21.72 7.36 -17.32
N HIS A 318 22.91 7.08 -17.88
CA HIS A 318 23.89 8.08 -18.31
C HIS A 318 24.04 8.01 -19.84
N PRO A 319 23.15 8.67 -20.60
CA PRO A 319 23.14 8.61 -22.06
C PRO A 319 24.46 9.07 -22.67
N LEU A 320 24.94 8.34 -23.68
CA LEU A 320 25.92 8.90 -24.60
C LEU A 320 25.18 9.86 -25.55
N LEU A 321 25.55 11.13 -25.47
CA LEU A 321 24.94 12.21 -26.24
C LEU A 321 25.57 12.34 -27.62
N ALA A 322 24.96 13.20 -28.45
CA ALA A 322 25.44 13.53 -29.79
C ALA A 322 26.96 13.69 -29.83
N GLY A 323 27.57 12.85 -30.66
CA GLY A 323 28.99 12.87 -30.92
C GLY A 323 29.91 12.16 -29.92
N GLN A 324 29.37 11.56 -28.87
CA GLN A 324 30.13 10.74 -27.93
C GLN A 324 30.30 9.31 -28.44
N THR A 325 31.26 8.58 -27.86
CA THR A 325 31.51 7.15 -28.11
C THR A 325 31.49 6.40 -26.78
N ALA A 326 31.17 5.11 -26.81
CA ALA A 326 31.30 4.28 -25.62
C ALA A 326 32.75 4.25 -25.14
N LYS A 327 32.94 4.26 -23.82
CA LYS A 327 34.27 4.04 -23.23
C LYS A 327 34.68 2.59 -23.47
N GLU A 328 35.98 2.37 -23.62
CA GLU A 328 36.51 1.01 -23.62
C GLU A 328 36.27 0.35 -22.25
N GLY A 329 35.89 -0.92 -22.28
CA GLY A 329 35.58 -1.70 -21.08
C GLY A 329 34.23 -2.39 -21.16
N GLY A 330 34.04 -3.32 -20.24
CA GLY A 330 32.78 -4.03 -20.04
C GLY A 330 32.25 -3.81 -18.63
N PRO A 331 31.13 -4.44 -18.28
CA PRO A 331 30.63 -4.43 -16.91
C PRO A 331 31.69 -4.99 -15.95
N ALA A 332 31.55 -4.65 -14.67
CA ALA A 332 32.41 -5.20 -13.63
C ALA A 332 32.44 -6.74 -13.66
N GLY A 333 33.59 -7.31 -13.29
CA GLY A 333 33.77 -8.76 -13.24
C GLY A 333 32.75 -9.42 -12.29
N THR A 334 32.22 -10.57 -12.69
CA THR A 334 31.32 -11.37 -11.86
C THR A 334 32.14 -12.38 -11.04
N ASP A 335 32.01 -12.34 -9.71
CA ASP A 335 32.58 -13.36 -8.82
C ASP A 335 31.58 -14.52 -8.68
N PRO A 336 31.90 -15.74 -9.18
CA PRO A 336 30.99 -16.89 -9.09
C PRO A 336 30.82 -17.42 -7.65
N TYR A 337 31.64 -16.97 -6.70
CA TYR A 337 31.54 -17.34 -5.28
C TYR A 337 30.83 -16.29 -4.43
N ALA A 338 30.57 -15.09 -4.96
CA ALA A 338 29.82 -14.07 -4.27
C ALA A 338 28.33 -14.45 -4.21
N THR A 339 27.72 -14.32 -3.04
CA THR A 339 26.29 -14.54 -2.85
C THR A 339 25.53 -13.23 -3.00
N GLY A 340 24.52 -13.20 -3.89
CA GLY A 340 23.56 -12.09 -3.96
C GLY A 340 23.78 -11.03 -5.04
N GLY A 341 24.60 -11.26 -6.07
CA GLY A 341 24.71 -10.37 -7.24
C GLY A 341 23.99 -10.94 -8.48
N ALA A 342 23.39 -10.06 -9.30
CA ALA A 342 22.97 -10.44 -10.64
C ALA A 342 24.17 -10.36 -11.59
N THR A 343 24.25 -11.25 -12.56
CA THR A 343 25.29 -11.17 -13.60
C THR A 343 25.10 -9.87 -14.38
N ALA A 344 26.13 -9.03 -14.39
CA ALA A 344 26.11 -7.79 -15.15
C ALA A 344 26.15 -8.10 -16.66
N LEU A 345 25.14 -7.63 -17.38
CA LEU A 345 24.99 -7.83 -18.82
C LEU A 345 25.30 -6.54 -19.56
N CYS A 346 25.86 -6.66 -20.75
CA CYS A 346 26.07 -5.56 -21.69
C CYS A 346 25.75 -6.06 -23.09
N GLY A 347 25.01 -5.26 -23.86
CA GLY A 347 24.70 -5.54 -25.26
C GLY A 347 25.34 -4.53 -26.21
N SER A 348 25.43 -4.89 -27.48
CA SER A 348 25.77 -3.94 -28.55
C SER A 348 24.49 -3.31 -29.11
N LEU A 349 24.43 -1.99 -29.19
CA LEU A 349 23.35 -1.27 -29.88
C LEU A 349 23.49 -1.48 -31.39
N ALA A 350 22.45 -2.04 -32.01
CA ALA A 350 22.45 -2.26 -33.46
C ALA A 350 22.52 -0.94 -34.23
N VAL A 351 23.37 -0.89 -35.27
CA VAL A 351 23.51 0.30 -36.13
C VAL A 351 22.18 0.72 -36.76
N GLY A 352 21.34 -0.25 -37.14
CA GLY A 352 20.01 0.01 -37.70
C GLY A 352 19.00 0.62 -36.71
N SER A 353 19.28 0.62 -35.42
CA SER A 353 18.44 1.26 -34.39
C SER A 353 18.76 2.74 -34.19
N GLN A 354 19.87 3.23 -34.76
CA GLN A 354 20.29 4.63 -34.67
C GLN A 354 19.77 5.44 -35.87
N PRO A 355 19.56 6.75 -35.70
CA PRO A 355 19.18 7.61 -36.81
C PRO A 355 20.30 7.69 -37.87
N LYS A 356 19.91 7.74 -39.14
CA LYS A 356 20.81 7.90 -40.28
C LYS A 356 20.90 9.38 -40.65
N VAL A 357 21.80 10.11 -40.00
CA VAL A 357 22.02 11.56 -40.16
C VAL A 357 23.45 11.90 -40.51
#